data_AF-A0A3N5NH40-F1
#
_entry.id   AF-A0A3N5NH40-F1
#
_cell.length_a   1.000
_cell.length_b   1.000
_cell.length_c   1.000
_cell.angle_alpha   90.00
_cell.angle_beta   90.00
_cell.angle_gamma   90.00
#
_symmetry.space_group_name_H-M   'P 1'
#
loop_
_entity.id
_entity.type
_entity.pdbx_description
1 polymer ?
#
loop_
_entity_poly.entity_id
_entity_poly.type
_entity_poly.pdbx_seq_one_letter_code
_entity_poly.pdbx_strand_id
1 'polypeptide(L)' 'YLIDEALTPDSSRFWPASDYRVGTNPPSFDKQFVRDWLETQPWNKKAPAPPLPPDILARTAQKYAEALRLLTGT' A
#
# COMPACT_ATOMS: atom_id res chain seq x y z
N TYR A 1 7.48 -25.88 -9.64
CA TYR A 1 7.80 -25.25 -8.34
C TYR A 1 7.18 -23.87 -8.31
N LEU A 2 6.63 -23.47 -7.15
CA LEU A 2 6.34 -22.05 -6.91
C LEU A 2 7.68 -21.36 -6.60
N ILE A 3 7.89 -20.17 -7.14
CA ILE A 3 9.09 -19.35 -6.98
C ILE A 3 8.61 -17.91 -6.73
N ASP A 4 9.47 -17.06 -6.15
CA ASP A 4 9.21 -15.67 -5.78
C ASP A 4 8.25 -15.51 -4.57
N GLU A 5 7.94 -14.27 -4.20
CA GLU A 5 6.95 -13.99 -3.15
C GLU A 5 5.52 -14.33 -3.59
N ALA A 6 4.70 -14.79 -2.64
CA ALA A 6 3.30 -15.12 -2.89
C ALA A 6 2.41 -14.55 -1.80
N LEU A 7 1.29 -13.95 -2.21
CA LEU A 7 0.26 -13.40 -1.31
C LEU A 7 0.81 -12.32 -0.35
N THR A 8 1.76 -11.52 -0.81
CA THR A 8 2.25 -10.31 -0.12
C THR A 8 1.54 -9.06 -0.67
N PRO A 9 1.50 -7.93 0.06
CA PRO A 9 0.88 -6.71 -0.46
C PRO A 9 1.62 -6.09 -1.66
N ASP A 10 2.83 -6.58 -1.97
CA ASP A 10 3.61 -6.18 -3.14
C ASP A 10 3.27 -7.05 -4.37
N SER A 11 3.01 -8.34 -4.16
CA SER A 11 2.58 -9.28 -5.22
C SER A 11 1.05 -9.35 -5.40
N SER A 12 0.26 -8.82 -4.46
CA SER A 12 -1.20 -8.97 -4.41
C SER A 12 -1.89 -7.69 -3.96
N ARG A 13 -3.11 -7.44 -4.46
CA ARG A 13 -3.96 -6.33 -3.98
C ARG A 13 -4.86 -6.82 -2.87
N PHE A 14 -4.68 -6.27 -1.66
CA PHE A 14 -5.58 -6.52 -0.54
C PHE A 14 -6.60 -5.39 -0.40
N TRP A 15 -7.86 -5.77 -0.30
CA TRP A 15 -8.99 -4.87 -0.06
C TRP A 15 -9.75 -5.29 1.20
N PRO A 16 -10.14 -4.36 2.09
CA PRO A 16 -11.00 -4.68 3.21
C PRO A 16 -12.37 -5.12 2.68
N ALA A 17 -12.79 -6.34 3.04
CA ALA A 17 -14.07 -6.87 2.60
C ALA A 17 -15.27 -6.02 3.06
N SER A 18 -15.16 -5.35 4.21
CA SER A 18 -16.19 -4.44 4.75
C SER A 18 -16.43 -3.21 3.86
N ASP A 19 -15.39 -2.77 3.14
CA ASP A 19 -15.38 -1.48 2.44
C ASP A 19 -15.47 -1.67 0.92
N TYR A 20 -15.42 -2.92 0.43
CA TYR A 20 -15.49 -3.24 -0.99
C TYR A 20 -16.89 -2.93 -1.56
N ARG A 21 -16.92 -2.16 -2.64
CA ARG A 21 -18.14 -1.90 -3.44
C ARG A 21 -17.81 -2.01 -4.92
N VAL A 22 -18.67 -2.72 -5.66
CA VAL A 22 -18.54 -2.86 -7.12
C VAL A 22 -18.54 -1.47 -7.77
N GLY A 23 -17.58 -1.23 -8.68
CA GLY A 23 -17.42 0.06 -9.36
C GLY A 23 -16.67 1.13 -8.59
N THR A 24 -16.17 0.84 -7.38
CA THR A 24 -15.29 1.75 -6.62
C THR A 24 -13.83 1.29 -6.67
N ASN A 25 -12.89 2.20 -6.41
CA ASN A 25 -11.50 1.86 -6.15
C ASN A 25 -11.30 1.79 -4.62
N PRO A 26 -11.27 0.58 -4.02
CA PRO A 26 -11.25 0.44 -2.57
C PRO A 26 -9.96 1.00 -1.98
N PRO A 27 -9.97 1.46 -0.72
CA PRO A 27 -8.72 1.76 -0.01
C PRO A 27 -7.85 0.50 0.01
N SER A 28 -6.68 0.57 -0.62
CA SER A 28 -5.74 -0.56 -0.66
C SER A 28 -4.85 -0.55 0.57
N PHE A 29 -4.52 -1.75 1.08
CA PHE A 29 -3.52 -1.93 2.13
C PHE A 29 -2.06 -1.82 1.64
N ASP A 30 -1.87 -1.27 0.44
CA ASP A 30 -0.58 -1.20 -0.24
C ASP A 30 0.06 0.20 -0.15
N LYS A 31 0.99 0.47 -1.07
CA LYS A 31 1.74 1.72 -1.23
C LYS A 31 0.87 2.93 -1.62
N GLN A 32 -0.45 2.87 -1.52
CA GLN A 32 -1.35 3.95 -1.91
C GLN A 32 -1.05 5.28 -1.19
N PHE A 33 -0.72 5.27 0.10
CA PHE A 33 -0.35 6.50 0.84
C PHE A 33 0.87 7.21 0.27
N VAL A 34 1.89 6.44 -0.13
CA VAL A 34 3.11 6.97 -0.77
C VAL A 34 2.77 7.52 -2.14
N ARG A 35 1.94 6.81 -2.92
CA ARG A 35 1.48 7.27 -4.24
C ARG A 35 0.69 8.57 -4.14
N ASP A 36 -0.33 8.60 -3.29
CA ASP A 36 -1.18 9.76 -3.07
C ASP A 36 -0.34 10.97 -2.64
N TRP A 37 0.62 10.76 -1.72
CA TRP A 37 1.53 11.83 -1.33
C TRP A 37 2.40 12.30 -2.50
N LEU A 38 2.98 11.39 -3.29
CA LEU A 38 3.80 11.74 -4.46
C LEU A 38 3.01 12.51 -5.53
N GLU A 39 1.73 12.21 -5.72
CA GLU A 39 0.86 12.96 -6.65
C GLU A 39 0.60 14.41 -6.18
N THR A 40 0.75 14.71 -4.89
CA THR A 40 0.67 16.10 -4.39
C THR A 40 1.95 16.90 -4.60
N GLN A 41 3.06 16.24 -4.93
CA GLN A 41 4.34 16.90 -5.14
C GLN A 41 4.50 17.32 -6.60
N PRO A 42 5.23 18.41 -6.90
CA PRO A 42 5.58 18.79 -8.27
C PRO A 42 6.69 17.86 -8.82
N TRP A 43 6.44 16.56 -8.78
CA TRP A 43 7.37 15.52 -9.20
C TRP A 43 6.90 14.89 -10.51
N ASN A 44 7.73 14.97 -11.54
CA ASN A 44 7.44 14.43 -12.87
C ASN A 44 7.60 12.90 -12.98
N LYS A 45 7.55 12.18 -11.85
CA LYS A 45 7.71 10.72 -11.77
C LYS A 45 9.06 10.20 -12.30
N LYS A 46 10.07 11.07 -12.41
CA LYS A 46 11.44 10.71 -12.78
C LYS A 46 12.33 10.65 -11.54
N ALA A 47 13.12 9.60 -11.43
CA ALA A 47 14.09 9.47 -10.33
C ALA A 47 15.09 10.65 -10.30
N PRO A 48 15.54 11.09 -9.10
CA PRO A 48 15.12 10.59 -7.79
C PRO A 48 13.75 11.14 -7.36
N ALA A 49 13.00 10.32 -6.61
CA ALA A 49 11.78 10.77 -5.96
C ALA A 49 12.12 11.71 -4.78
N PRO A 50 11.23 12.66 -4.44
CA PRO A 50 11.41 13.48 -3.25
C PRO A 50 11.42 12.61 -1.98
N PRO A 51 12.15 13.02 -0.93
CA PRO A 51 12.20 12.28 0.32
C PRO A 51 10.82 12.23 0.98
N LEU A 52 10.41 11.03 1.40
CA LEU A 52 9.12 10.82 2.03
C LEU A 52 9.11 11.39 3.47
N PRO A 53 8.05 12.14 3.85
CA PRO A 53 7.86 12.57 5.22
C PRO A 53 7.74 11.39 6.20
N PRO A 54 8.25 11.52 7.44
CA PRO A 54 8.19 10.45 8.43
C PRO A 54 6.78 9.94 8.74
N ASP A 55 5.76 10.80 8.67
CA ASP A 55 4.37 10.44 8.92
C ASP A 55 3.79 9.55 7.80
N ILE A 56 4.14 9.81 6.54
CA ILE A 56 3.74 8.98 5.40
C ILE A 56 4.39 7.59 5.49
N LEU A 57 5.67 7.54 5.88
CA LEU A 57 6.38 6.28 6.14
C LEU A 57 5.72 5.49 7.27
N ALA A 58 5.43 6.15 8.40
CA ALA A 58 4.79 5.51 9.55
C ALA A 58 3.39 4.96 9.22
N ARG A 59 2.57 5.74 8.51
CA ARG A 59 1.23 5.31 8.07
C ARG A 59 1.30 4.12 7.12
N THR A 60 2.24 4.14 6.19
CA THR A 60 2.47 3.04 5.26
C THR A 60 2.88 1.78 6.02
N ALA A 61 3.88 1.88 6.90
CA ALA A 61 4.32 0.76 7.73
C ALA A 61 3.20 0.17 8.60
N GLN A 62 2.37 1.03 9.20
CA GLN A 62 1.21 0.60 10.00
C GLN A 62 0.21 -0.19 9.17
N LYS A 63 -0.02 0.17 7.90
CA LYS A 63 -0.94 -0.53 7.01
C LYS A 63 -0.42 -1.89 6.58
N TYR A 64 0.86 -2.02 6.31
CA TYR A 64 1.49 -3.32 6.08
C TYR A 64 1.40 -4.22 7.33
N ALA A 65 1.62 -3.66 8.53
CA ALA A 65 1.47 -4.40 9.78
C ALA A 65 0.02 -4.85 10.03
N GLU A 66 -0.96 -3.99 9.70
CA GLU A 66 -2.38 -4.33 9.77
C GLU A 66 -2.74 -5.46 8.80
N ALA A 67 -2.27 -5.39 7.54
CA ALA A 67 -2.50 -6.44 6.56
C ALA A 67 -1.90 -7.77 7.01
N LEU A 68 -0.66 -7.77 7.50
CA LEU A 68 -0.01 -8.94 8.08
C LEU A 68 -0.89 -9.54 9.19
N ARG A 69 -1.29 -8.71 10.16
CA ARG A 69 -2.13 -9.11 11.30
C ARG A 69 -3.45 -9.76 10.86
N LEU A 70 -4.12 -9.18 9.88
CA LEU A 70 -5.38 -9.70 9.34
C LEU A 70 -5.20 -11.02 8.58
N LEU A 71 -4.08 -11.19 7.88
CA LEU A 71 -3.78 -12.40 7.10
C LEU A 71 -3.28 -13.56 7.98
N THR A 72 -2.51 -13.27 9.02
CA THR A 72 -1.90 -14.30 9.89
C THR A 72 -2.69 -14.56 11.17
N GLY A 73 -3.64 -13.69 11.53
CA GLY A 73 -4.46 -13.84 12.75
C GLY A 73 -3.71 -13.60 14.06
N THR A 74 -2.54 -12.96 14.01
CA THR A 74 -1.71 -12.60 15.17
C THR A 74 -2.12 -11.31 15.84
#